data_AF-A0A480AXV6-F1
#
_entry.id   AF-A0A480AXV6-F1
#
_cell.length_a   1.000
_cell.length_b   1.000
_cell.length_c   1.000
_cell.angle_alpha   90.00
_cell.angle_beta   90.00
_cell.angle_gamma   90.00
#
_symmetry.space_group_name_H-M   'P 1'
#
loop_
_entity.id
_entity.type
_entity.pdbx_description
1 polymer ?
#
loop_
_entity_poly.entity_id
_entity_poly.type
_entity_poly.pdbx_seq_one_letter_code
_entity_poly.pdbx_strand_id
1 'polypeptide(L)'
;MNGQPFQVNIETGLTHLRSVLLRDGQALAQDGTALSGTLADHRNHRLQAVLPDGALLEVEAGYAGWWTTAIAVRVDGVLVHESHPGRTIAWPMLAGKGPVTPEALQQLREQEQRDRAQWLRNKPSLIVDIALGLLFFIVSKATGSLTTAALVGAAAGLAVVVVQRFVKLDLLGGLALFGVCTLLLSAGFSLYFEDERMVQLKGSILGTLVAAVILLDALLNRGRYFGARLARYMVGMPVDPQRLALGLAVMGLCMAGLNLLATQLLSKDHWLVYTTFVDAPLALLLMLGVFRFARSG
;
A
#
# COMPACT_ATOMS: atom_id res chain seq x y z
N MET A 1 -12.10 38.12 36.84
CA MET A 1 -11.36 37.49 35.73
C MET A 1 -11.44 38.43 34.53
N ASN A 2 -10.36 39.14 34.23
CA ASN A 2 -10.31 40.01 33.03
C ASN A 2 -10.31 39.09 31.80
N GLY A 3 -11.41 39.08 31.05
CA GLY A 3 -11.72 38.14 29.97
C GLY A 3 -10.83 38.30 28.73
N GLN A 4 -9.54 38.04 28.87
CA GLN A 4 -8.61 38.00 27.75
C GLN A 4 -8.79 36.71 26.95
N PRO A 5 -8.93 36.79 25.62
CA PRO A 5 -9.17 35.62 24.79
C PRO A 5 -7.89 34.80 24.61
N PHE A 6 -8.00 33.49 24.84
CA PHE A 6 -7.00 32.51 24.41
C PHE A 6 -7.43 31.92 23.07
N GLN A 7 -6.45 31.62 22.21
CA GLN A 7 -6.69 31.01 20.91
C GLN A 7 -5.80 29.78 20.74
N VAL A 8 -6.35 28.69 20.23
CA VAL A 8 -5.61 27.49 19.89
C VAL A 8 -5.66 27.31 18.38
N ASN A 9 -4.49 27.41 17.74
CA ASN A 9 -4.36 27.17 16.31
C ASN A 9 -3.86 25.75 16.10
N ILE A 10 -4.57 24.98 15.26
CA ILE A 10 -4.18 23.63 14.87
C ILE A 10 -3.92 23.63 13.36
N GLU A 11 -2.67 23.45 12.98
CA GLU A 11 -2.20 23.35 11.61
C GLU A 11 -2.04 21.87 11.24
N THR A 12 -2.69 21.46 10.15
CA THR A 12 -2.62 20.09 9.63
C THR A 12 -1.96 20.10 8.27
N GLY A 13 -0.81 19.45 8.16
CA GLY A 13 -0.10 19.20 6.91
C GLY A 13 -0.19 17.74 6.49
N LEU A 14 0.26 17.43 5.27
CA LEU A 14 0.29 16.06 4.75
C LEU A 14 1.17 15.10 5.59
N THR A 15 2.16 15.64 6.30
CA THR A 15 3.18 14.87 7.03
C THR A 15 3.34 15.30 8.48
N HIS A 16 2.60 16.31 8.95
CA HIS A 16 2.76 16.86 10.28
C HIS A 16 1.44 17.43 10.82
N LEU A 17 1.32 17.46 12.14
CA LEU A 17 0.31 18.22 12.85
C LEU A 17 1.05 19.16 13.79
N ARG A 18 0.60 20.41 13.90
CA ARG A 18 1.15 21.38 14.86
C ARG A 18 0.02 22.09 15.58
N SER A 19 0.18 22.31 16.87
CA SER A 19 -0.74 23.13 17.66
C SER A 19 0.00 24.23 18.40
N VAL A 20 -0.59 25.41 18.45
CA VAL A 20 -0.02 26.59 19.11
C VAL A 20 -1.10 27.23 19.99
N LEU A 21 -0.78 27.44 21.26
CA LEU A 21 -1.59 28.21 22.21
C LEU A 21 -1.14 29.67 22.16
N LEU A 22 -2.08 30.56 21.89
CA LEU A 22 -1.87 31.99 21.76
C LEU A 22 -2.65 32.75 22.83
N ARG A 23 -2.06 33.84 23.30
CA ARG A 23 -2.71 34.90 24.08
C ARG A 23 -2.28 36.23 23.53
N ASP A 24 -3.24 37.07 23.15
CA ASP A 24 -3.00 38.38 22.51
C ASP A 24 -2.03 38.29 21.31
N GLY A 25 -2.14 37.21 20.53
CA GLY A 25 -1.28 36.94 19.37
C GLY A 25 0.12 36.42 19.70
N GLN A 26 0.51 36.32 20.97
CA GLN A 26 1.79 35.75 21.40
C GLN A 26 1.66 34.25 21.70
N ALA A 27 2.60 33.45 21.19
CA ALA A 27 2.65 32.03 21.45
C ALA A 27 3.11 31.76 22.89
N LEU A 28 2.24 31.14 23.68
CA LEU A 28 2.53 30.70 25.04
C LEU A 28 3.10 29.28 25.07
N ALA A 29 2.61 28.42 24.19
CA ALA A 29 3.05 27.04 24.07
C ALA A 29 2.85 26.52 22.65
N GLN A 30 3.65 25.55 22.26
CA GLN A 30 3.54 24.86 20.99
C GLN A 30 3.89 23.39 21.14
N ASP A 31 3.22 22.55 20.36
CA ASP A 31 3.48 21.12 20.30
C ASP A 31 3.20 20.62 18.87
N GLY A 32 3.79 19.50 18.48
CA GLY A 32 3.62 18.95 17.14
C GLY A 32 4.07 17.51 17.03
N THR A 33 3.48 16.82 16.06
CA THR A 33 3.83 15.45 15.70
C THR A 33 4.05 15.31 14.21
N ALA A 34 4.90 14.35 13.83
CA ALA A 34 4.97 13.89 12.46
C ALA A 34 3.86 12.86 12.23
N LEU A 35 3.17 12.93 11.09
CA LEU A 35 2.10 12.00 10.71
C LEU A 35 2.58 10.92 9.74
N SER A 36 3.86 10.97 9.32
CA SER A 36 4.42 10.03 8.34
C SER A 36 5.88 9.67 8.64
N GLY A 37 6.30 8.47 8.23
CA GLY A 37 7.68 8.00 8.37
C GLY A 37 7.98 7.37 9.73
N THR A 38 9.27 7.12 10.00
CA THR A 38 9.79 6.43 11.21
C THR A 38 9.62 7.23 12.51
N LEU A 39 9.06 8.44 12.43
CA LEU A 39 8.78 9.33 13.56
C LEU A 39 7.27 9.60 13.68
N ALA A 40 6.43 8.82 13.00
CA ALA A 40 4.99 8.99 13.07
C ALA A 40 4.50 8.87 14.52
N ASP A 41 3.94 9.96 15.03
CA ASP A 41 3.44 10.10 16.39
C ASP A 41 1.98 10.59 16.32
N HIS A 42 1.08 9.78 16.87
CA HIS A 42 -0.36 10.03 16.82
C HIS A 42 -0.92 10.43 18.19
N ARG A 43 -0.05 10.82 19.13
CA ARG A 43 -0.48 11.34 20.43
C ARG A 43 -1.23 12.67 20.29
N ASN A 44 -2.05 12.98 21.29
CA ASN A 44 -2.61 14.31 21.43
C ASN A 44 -1.49 15.31 21.78
N HIS A 45 -1.64 16.51 21.25
CA HIS A 45 -0.79 17.64 21.59
C HIS A 45 -1.15 18.16 22.98
N ARG A 46 -0.13 18.52 23.76
CA ARG A 46 -0.30 19.11 25.09
C ARG A 46 0.37 20.47 25.13
N LEU A 47 -0.42 21.50 25.36
CA LEU A 47 0.01 22.89 25.44
C LEU A 47 -0.18 23.35 26.88
N GLN A 48 0.89 23.73 27.56
CA GLN A 48 0.85 24.15 28.97
C GLN A 48 1.35 25.59 29.11
N ALA A 49 0.65 26.39 29.89
CA ALA A 49 1.05 27.77 30.21
C ALA A 49 0.65 28.13 31.64
N VAL A 50 1.47 28.95 32.31
CA VAL A 50 1.14 29.48 33.64
C VAL A 50 0.40 30.81 33.45
N LEU A 51 -0.77 30.94 34.07
CA LEU A 51 -1.59 32.14 34.06
C LEU A 51 -1.03 33.21 35.02
N PRO A 52 -1.40 34.50 34.88
CA PRO A 52 -0.88 35.56 35.74
C PRO A 52 -1.20 35.43 37.23
N ASP A 53 -2.26 34.68 37.55
CA ASP A 53 -2.68 34.34 38.90
C ASP A 53 -1.97 33.09 39.47
N GLY A 54 -1.04 32.51 38.69
CA GLY A 54 -0.26 31.33 39.07
C GLY A 54 -0.94 30.00 38.74
N ALA A 55 -2.18 30.01 38.23
CA ALA A 55 -2.87 28.79 37.83
C ALA A 55 -2.24 28.16 36.58
N LEU A 56 -2.24 26.83 36.50
CA LEU A 56 -1.75 26.08 35.35
C LEU A 56 -2.87 25.89 34.32
N LEU A 57 -2.70 26.47 33.14
CA LEU A 57 -3.55 26.22 31.98
C LEU A 57 -2.97 25.05 31.17
N GLU A 58 -3.77 24.01 30.96
CA GLU A 58 -3.45 22.89 30.08
C GLU A 58 -4.48 22.79 28.95
N VAL A 59 -4.02 22.71 27.71
CA VAL A 59 -4.84 22.41 26.54
C VAL A 59 -4.38 21.11 25.92
N GLU A 60 -5.29 20.15 25.85
CA GLU A 60 -5.15 18.93 25.08
C GLU A 60 -5.80 19.14 23.72
N ALA A 61 -5.05 18.94 22.63
CA ALA A 61 -5.54 19.12 21.26
C ALA A 61 -5.28 17.87 20.42
N GLY A 62 -6.26 17.44 19.64
CA GLY A 62 -6.15 16.25 18.80
C GLY A 62 -7.38 16.04 17.92
N TYR A 63 -7.61 14.80 17.47
CA TYR A 63 -8.73 14.48 16.58
C TYR A 63 -10.00 14.15 17.35
N ALA A 64 -11.14 14.61 16.84
CA ALA A 64 -12.49 14.21 17.26
C ALA A 64 -13.14 13.21 16.27
N GLY A 65 -12.56 13.11 15.08
CA GLY A 65 -13.03 12.32 13.95
C GLY A 65 -12.05 12.42 12.77
N TRP A 66 -12.39 11.80 11.65
CA TRP A 66 -11.54 11.74 10.45
C TRP A 66 -11.22 13.09 9.82
N TRP A 67 -12.05 14.11 10.08
CA TRP A 67 -11.97 15.42 9.43
C TRP A 67 -12.02 16.59 10.43
N THR A 68 -12.06 16.29 11.72
CA THR A 68 -12.36 17.28 12.76
C THR A 68 -11.40 17.14 13.92
N THR A 69 -10.90 18.26 14.41
CA THR A 69 -10.08 18.35 15.62
C THR A 69 -10.91 18.81 16.81
N ALA A 70 -10.47 18.46 18.01
CA ALA A 70 -11.06 18.86 19.27
C ALA A 70 -10.00 19.35 20.25
N ILE A 71 -10.46 20.14 21.21
CA ILE A 71 -9.66 20.58 22.34
C ILE A 71 -10.41 20.33 23.66
N ALA A 72 -9.64 20.03 24.70
CA ALA A 72 -10.09 20.04 26.08
C ALA A 72 -9.15 20.94 26.88
N VAL A 73 -9.72 21.88 27.63
CA VAL A 73 -8.99 22.91 28.38
C VAL A 73 -9.20 22.67 29.87
N ARG A 74 -8.10 22.59 30.61
CA ARG A 74 -8.08 22.41 32.06
C ARG A 74 -7.32 23.54 32.72
N VAL A 75 -7.81 24.02 33.86
CA VAL A 75 -7.13 24.98 34.73
C VAL A 75 -6.93 24.30 36.08
N ASP A 76 -5.67 24.16 36.51
CA ASP A 76 -5.28 23.40 37.71
C ASP A 76 -5.89 21.99 37.75
N GLY A 77 -5.93 21.34 36.58
CA GLY A 77 -6.50 20.01 36.40
C GLY A 77 -8.03 19.95 36.30
N VAL A 78 -8.74 21.05 36.58
CA VAL A 78 -10.21 21.14 36.46
C VAL A 78 -10.58 21.45 35.02
N LEU A 79 -11.44 20.62 34.42
CA LEU A 79 -11.96 20.84 33.07
C LEU A 79 -12.86 22.09 33.04
N VAL A 80 -12.45 23.09 32.26
CA VAL A 80 -13.19 24.36 32.11
C VAL A 80 -13.85 24.51 30.75
N HIS A 81 -13.35 23.82 29.72
CA HIS A 81 -13.92 23.87 28.38
C HIS A 81 -13.62 22.60 27.56
N GLU A 82 -14.59 22.17 26.78
CA GLU A 82 -14.43 21.17 25.73
C GLU A 82 -15.10 21.68 24.45
N SER A 83 -14.41 21.57 23.32
CA SER A 83 -15.04 21.92 22.04
C SER A 83 -16.04 20.86 21.58
N HIS A 84 -15.85 19.60 22.02
CA HIS A 84 -16.72 18.47 21.68
C HIS A 84 -17.05 17.66 22.95
N PRO A 85 -18.06 18.07 23.72
CA PRO A 85 -18.38 17.43 25.00
C PRO A 85 -18.61 15.93 24.90
N GLY A 86 -17.98 15.16 25.80
CA GLY A 86 -18.13 13.70 25.88
C GLY A 86 -17.47 12.90 24.75
N ARG A 87 -16.72 13.54 23.85
CA ARG A 87 -15.93 12.85 22.81
C ARG A 87 -14.50 12.64 23.28
N THR A 88 -13.99 11.42 23.11
CA THR A 88 -12.56 11.15 23.31
C THR A 88 -11.74 11.84 22.23
N ILE A 89 -10.80 12.69 22.63
CA ILE A 89 -9.80 13.29 21.73
C ILE A 89 -8.75 12.22 21.45
N ALA A 90 -8.73 11.68 20.24
CA ALA A 90 -7.77 10.66 19.81
C ALA A 90 -7.79 10.52 18.29
N TRP A 91 -6.65 10.12 17.70
CA TRP A 91 -6.59 9.75 16.29
C TRP A 91 -7.70 8.73 15.93
N PRO A 92 -8.44 8.86 14.82
CA PRO A 92 -9.62 8.03 14.53
C PRO A 92 -9.37 6.52 14.47
N MET A 93 -8.15 6.10 14.08
CA MET A 93 -7.76 4.68 14.10
C MET A 93 -7.38 4.16 15.50
N LEU A 94 -7.20 5.07 16.45
CA LEU A 94 -6.99 4.84 17.87
C LEU A 94 -8.28 5.11 18.68
N ALA A 95 -9.25 5.84 18.13
CA ALA A 95 -10.54 6.11 18.76
C ALA A 95 -11.28 4.78 19.02
N GLY A 96 -11.51 4.47 20.30
CA GLY A 96 -12.10 3.20 20.75
C GLY A 96 -11.09 2.13 21.15
N LYS A 97 -9.79 2.34 20.90
CA LYS A 97 -8.71 1.62 21.59
C LYS A 97 -8.41 2.42 22.85
N GLY A 98 -8.35 1.77 24.00
CA GLY A 98 -8.00 2.42 25.27
C GLY A 98 -6.64 3.14 25.20
N PRO A 99 -6.20 3.80 26.29
CA PRO A 99 -4.88 4.43 26.33
C PRO A 99 -3.82 3.45 25.82
N VAL A 100 -2.94 3.94 24.93
CA VAL A 100 -1.88 3.11 24.33
C VAL A 100 -1.02 2.58 25.48
N THR A 101 -1.12 1.27 25.73
CA THR A 101 -0.36 0.63 26.79
C THR A 101 1.13 0.57 26.41
N PRO A 102 2.05 0.53 27.39
CA PRO A 102 3.46 0.30 27.12
C PRO A 102 3.70 -0.96 26.26
N GLU A 103 2.87 -2.00 26.46
CA GLU A 103 2.88 -3.23 25.68
C GLU A 103 2.49 -3.01 24.21
N ALA A 104 1.45 -2.20 23.95
CA ALA A 104 1.04 -1.87 22.58
C ALA A 104 2.12 -1.05 21.85
N LEU A 105 2.80 -0.12 22.55
CA LEU A 105 3.96 0.61 22.02
C LEU A 105 5.12 -0.33 21.68
N GLN A 106 5.37 -1.33 22.53
CA GLN A 106 6.41 -2.31 22.29
C GLN A 106 6.09 -3.19 21.08
N GLN A 107 4.85 -3.66 20.94
CA GLN A 107 4.38 -4.42 19.78
C GLN A 107 4.51 -3.63 18.47
N LEU A 108 4.17 -2.33 18.49
CA LEU A 108 4.34 -1.46 17.33
C LEU A 108 5.81 -1.29 16.94
N ARG A 109 6.70 -1.10 17.91
CA ARG A 109 8.16 -1.03 17.66
C ARG A 109 8.70 -2.35 17.11
N GLU A 110 8.27 -3.48 17.66
CA GLU A 110 8.66 -4.81 17.17
C GLU A 110 8.14 -5.08 15.76
N GLN A 111 6.92 -4.61 15.44
CA GLN A 111 6.39 -4.67 14.09
C GLN A 111 7.20 -3.80 13.12
N GLU A 112 7.51 -2.55 13.50
CA GLU A 112 8.31 -1.64 12.69
C GLU A 112 9.72 -2.17 12.43
N GLN A 113 10.37 -2.76 13.44
CA GLN A 113 11.68 -3.39 13.28
C GLN A 113 11.62 -4.58 12.30
N ARG A 114 10.56 -5.40 12.38
CA ARG A 114 10.34 -6.51 11.44
C ARG A 114 10.12 -6.00 10.01
N ASP A 115 9.29 -4.97 9.84
CA ASP A 115 9.02 -4.35 8.54
C ASP A 115 10.29 -3.74 7.94
N ARG A 116 11.12 -3.07 8.76
CA ARG A 116 12.40 -2.50 8.32
C ARG A 116 13.40 -3.59 7.91
N ALA A 117 13.49 -4.68 8.67
CA ALA A 117 14.35 -5.81 8.33
C ALA A 117 13.89 -6.48 7.01
N GLN A 118 12.58 -6.65 6.82
CA GLN A 118 12.00 -7.14 5.58
C GLN A 118 12.31 -6.23 4.39
N TRP A 119 12.16 -4.91 4.56
CA TRP A 119 12.49 -3.93 3.53
C TRP A 119 13.96 -4.01 3.11
N LEU A 120 14.89 -3.97 4.08
CA LEU A 120 16.32 -4.01 3.80
C LEU A 120 16.73 -5.30 3.07
N ARG A 121 16.10 -6.43 3.42
CA ARG A 121 16.35 -7.71 2.75
C ARG A 121 15.84 -7.74 1.32
N ASN A 122 14.66 -7.16 1.06
CA ASN A 122 13.99 -7.27 -0.24
C ASN A 122 14.32 -6.12 -1.20
N LYS A 123 14.88 -5.01 -0.71
CA LYS A 123 15.22 -3.81 -1.49
C LYS A 123 16.05 -4.11 -2.75
N PRO A 124 17.10 -4.96 -2.73
CA PRO A 124 17.89 -5.24 -3.94
C PRO A 124 17.06 -5.86 -5.06
N SER A 125 16.20 -6.84 -4.73
CA SER A 125 15.31 -7.47 -5.72
C SER A 125 14.30 -6.49 -6.29
N LEU A 126 13.72 -5.62 -5.45
CA LEU A 126 12.79 -4.59 -5.93
C LEU A 126 13.47 -3.64 -6.93
N ILE A 127 14.72 -3.24 -6.67
CA ILE A 127 15.49 -2.38 -7.58
C ILE A 127 15.73 -3.07 -8.92
N VAL A 128 16.07 -4.37 -8.91
CA VAL A 128 16.27 -5.16 -10.14
C VAL A 128 14.98 -5.27 -10.94
N ASP A 129 13.84 -5.51 -10.28
CA ASP A 129 12.54 -5.59 -10.96
C ASP A 129 12.19 -4.25 -11.63
N ILE A 130 12.38 -3.13 -10.91
CA ILE A 130 12.17 -1.77 -11.45
C ILE A 130 13.12 -1.52 -12.64
N ALA A 131 14.39 -1.90 -12.53
CA ALA A 131 15.37 -1.73 -13.59
C ALA A 131 15.02 -2.53 -14.84
N LEU A 132 14.57 -3.79 -14.69
CA LEU A 132 14.11 -4.62 -15.81
C LEU A 132 12.86 -4.04 -16.47
N GLY A 133 11.90 -3.56 -15.69
CA GLY A 133 10.71 -2.87 -16.21
C GLY A 133 11.07 -1.58 -16.96
N LEU A 134 11.99 -0.78 -16.42
CA LEU A 134 12.47 0.44 -17.06
C LEU A 134 13.24 0.15 -18.35
N LEU A 135 14.08 -0.89 -18.36
CA LEU A 135 14.77 -1.36 -19.56
C LEU A 135 13.77 -1.74 -20.66
N PHE A 136 12.74 -2.53 -20.31
CA PHE A 136 11.67 -2.89 -21.25
C PHE A 136 11.01 -1.63 -21.83
N PHE A 137 10.65 -0.67 -20.97
CA PHE A 137 10.03 0.58 -21.41
C PHE A 137 10.94 1.38 -22.36
N ILE A 138 12.22 1.58 -21.99
CA ILE A 138 13.21 2.30 -22.80
C ILE A 138 13.37 1.65 -24.17
N VAL A 139 13.56 0.32 -24.23
CA VAL A 139 13.75 -0.40 -25.49
C VAL A 139 12.48 -0.31 -26.35
N SER A 140 11.30 -0.46 -25.74
CA SER A 140 10.03 -0.36 -26.47
C SER A 140 9.85 1.03 -27.10
N LYS A 141 10.24 2.10 -26.39
CA LYS A 141 10.17 3.48 -26.89
C LYS A 141 11.25 3.81 -27.92
N ALA A 142 12.48 3.35 -27.73
CA ALA A 142 13.58 3.62 -28.66
C ALA A 142 13.45 2.86 -29.99
N THR A 143 12.90 1.64 -29.95
CA THR A 143 12.79 0.78 -31.13
C THR A 143 11.40 0.79 -31.77
N GLY A 144 10.38 1.28 -31.07
CA GLY A 144 8.98 1.16 -31.49
C GLY A 144 8.44 -0.28 -31.51
N SER A 145 9.22 -1.26 -31.02
CA SER A 145 8.89 -2.69 -31.11
C SER A 145 8.76 -3.31 -29.72
N LEU A 146 7.56 -3.78 -29.40
CA LEU A 146 7.27 -4.51 -28.16
C LEU A 146 7.97 -5.88 -28.13
N THR A 147 8.12 -6.50 -29.30
CA THR A 147 8.83 -7.78 -29.46
C THR A 147 10.31 -7.63 -29.13
N THR A 148 10.96 -6.58 -29.64
CA THR A 148 12.37 -6.29 -29.34
C THR A 148 12.57 -6.01 -27.86
N ALA A 149 11.66 -5.24 -27.24
CA ALA A 149 11.67 -4.99 -25.80
C ALA A 149 11.53 -6.28 -24.98
N ALA A 150 10.63 -7.19 -25.39
CA ALA A 150 10.45 -8.48 -24.72
C ALA A 150 11.69 -9.37 -24.83
N LEU A 151 12.33 -9.43 -26.01
CA LEU A 151 13.57 -10.20 -26.21
C LEU A 151 14.74 -9.65 -25.40
N VAL A 152 14.93 -8.33 -25.37
CA VAL A 152 15.97 -7.69 -24.55
C VAL A 152 15.70 -7.88 -23.07
N GLY A 153 14.44 -7.71 -22.63
CA GLY A 153 14.02 -7.98 -21.26
C GLY A 153 14.28 -9.43 -20.85
N ALA A 154 14.08 -10.38 -21.76
CA ALA A 154 14.40 -11.79 -21.56
C ALA A 154 15.88 -12.08 -21.43
N ALA A 155 16.69 -11.53 -22.33
CA ALA A 155 18.14 -11.66 -22.25
C ALA A 155 18.68 -11.05 -20.94
N ALA A 156 18.19 -9.87 -20.56
CA ALA A 156 18.55 -9.22 -19.30
C ALA A 156 18.11 -10.04 -18.08
N GLY A 157 16.86 -10.52 -18.06
CA GLY A 157 16.36 -11.39 -16.99
C GLY A 157 17.18 -12.66 -16.83
N LEU A 158 17.56 -13.31 -17.94
CA LEU A 158 18.44 -14.48 -17.92
C LEU A 158 19.85 -14.15 -17.43
N ALA A 159 20.40 -12.99 -17.81
CA ALA A 159 21.69 -12.52 -17.29
C ALA A 159 21.64 -12.34 -15.76
N VAL A 160 20.55 -11.80 -15.22
CA VAL A 160 20.35 -11.70 -13.77
C VAL A 160 20.27 -13.10 -13.13
N VAL A 161 19.65 -14.09 -13.78
CA VAL A 161 19.68 -15.51 -13.32
C VAL A 161 21.09 -16.05 -13.21
N VAL A 162 21.97 -15.71 -14.15
CA VAL A 162 23.39 -16.10 -14.09
C VAL A 162 24.10 -15.36 -12.96
N VAL A 163 23.96 -14.04 -12.87
CA VAL A 163 24.59 -13.21 -11.82
C VAL A 163 24.14 -13.63 -10.42
N GLN A 164 22.88 -14.00 -10.25
CA GLN A 164 22.32 -14.51 -8.99
C GLN A 164 23.12 -15.67 -8.40
N ARG A 165 23.76 -16.52 -9.24
CA ARG A 165 24.57 -17.64 -8.75
C ARG A 165 25.86 -17.20 -8.06
N PHE A 166 26.31 -15.98 -8.32
CA PHE A 166 27.56 -15.43 -7.80
C PHE A 166 27.33 -14.40 -6.67
N VAL A 167 26.08 -14.02 -6.42
CA VAL A 167 25.72 -13.00 -5.43
C VAL A 167 24.88 -13.63 -4.31
N LYS A 168 25.25 -13.37 -3.06
CA LYS A 168 24.54 -13.89 -1.87
C LYS A 168 23.19 -13.23 -1.60
N LEU A 169 22.92 -12.10 -2.27
CA LEU A 169 21.66 -11.36 -2.19
C LEU A 169 20.65 -11.95 -3.18
N ASP A 170 19.38 -12.02 -2.79
CA ASP A 170 18.29 -12.37 -3.71
C ASP A 170 18.01 -11.16 -4.61
N LEU A 171 18.53 -11.20 -5.84
CA LEU A 171 18.40 -10.18 -6.87
C LEU A 171 17.12 -10.38 -7.69
N LEU A 172 16.67 -11.61 -7.86
CA LEU A 172 15.62 -11.90 -8.83
C LEU A 172 14.23 -11.65 -8.30
N GLY A 173 13.99 -11.75 -6.98
CA GLY A 173 12.66 -11.62 -6.40
C GLY A 173 11.65 -12.68 -6.86
N GLY A 174 11.89 -13.36 -7.98
CA GLY A 174 11.11 -14.30 -8.76
C GLY A 174 10.02 -13.66 -9.65
N LEU A 175 9.61 -12.41 -9.39
CA LEU A 175 8.50 -11.79 -10.11
C LEU A 175 8.89 -11.24 -11.49
N ALA A 176 10.05 -10.58 -11.63
CA ALA A 176 10.46 -10.03 -12.93
C ALA A 176 10.75 -11.11 -13.97
N LEU A 177 11.43 -12.21 -13.60
CA LEU A 177 11.67 -13.30 -14.54
C LEU A 177 10.36 -13.94 -15.00
N PHE A 178 9.41 -14.11 -14.08
CA PHE A 178 8.07 -14.57 -14.44
C PHE A 178 7.40 -13.62 -15.42
N GLY A 179 7.34 -12.31 -15.11
CA GLY A 179 6.75 -11.30 -15.99
C GLY A 179 7.41 -11.25 -17.37
N VAL A 180 8.73 -11.39 -17.44
CA VAL A 180 9.50 -11.49 -18.68
C VAL A 180 9.13 -12.74 -19.47
N CYS A 181 9.00 -13.91 -18.83
CA CYS A 181 8.51 -15.13 -19.48
C CYS A 181 7.08 -14.93 -20.02
N THR A 182 6.19 -14.30 -19.26
CA THR A 182 4.82 -14.01 -19.69
C THR A 182 4.78 -13.03 -20.87
N LEU A 183 5.67 -12.02 -20.87
CA LEU A 183 5.81 -11.07 -21.97
C LEU A 183 6.33 -11.74 -23.24
N LEU A 184 7.32 -12.63 -23.13
CA LEU A 184 7.78 -13.43 -24.26
C LEU A 184 6.69 -14.34 -24.80
N LEU A 185 5.93 -15.01 -23.93
CA LEU A 185 4.84 -15.88 -24.33
C LEU A 185 3.73 -15.07 -25.01
N SER A 186 3.46 -13.87 -24.50
CA SER A 186 2.55 -12.88 -25.10
C SER A 186 3.02 -12.37 -26.46
N ALA A 187 4.32 -12.06 -26.60
CA ALA A 187 4.92 -11.61 -27.84
C ALA A 187 4.94 -12.73 -28.90
N GLY A 188 5.35 -13.94 -28.51
CA GLY A 188 5.33 -15.12 -29.38
C GLY A 188 3.92 -15.45 -29.86
N PHE A 189 2.92 -15.35 -28.98
CA PHE A 189 1.51 -15.49 -29.36
C PHE A 189 1.10 -14.45 -30.40
N SER A 190 1.52 -13.19 -30.24
CA SER A 190 1.24 -12.11 -31.20
C SER A 190 1.98 -12.25 -32.54
N LEU A 191 3.13 -12.91 -32.57
CA LEU A 191 3.85 -13.20 -33.82
C LEU A 191 3.24 -14.38 -34.58
N TYR A 192 2.68 -15.35 -33.85
CA TYR A 192 2.16 -16.57 -34.46
C TYR A 192 0.69 -16.44 -34.88
N PHE A 193 -0.11 -15.64 -34.17
CA PHE A 193 -1.53 -15.45 -34.44
C PHE A 193 -1.82 -14.02 -34.85
N GLU A 194 -2.17 -13.82 -36.12
CA GLU A 194 -2.59 -12.53 -36.69
C GLU A 194 -4.12 -12.34 -36.70
N ASP A 195 -4.88 -13.35 -36.28
CA ASP A 195 -6.35 -13.34 -36.28
C ASP A 195 -6.92 -12.44 -35.17
N GLU A 196 -7.88 -11.59 -35.52
CA GLU A 196 -8.59 -10.70 -34.59
C GLU A 196 -9.22 -11.44 -33.41
N ARG A 197 -9.75 -12.65 -33.65
CA ARG A 197 -10.34 -13.46 -32.58
C ARG A 197 -9.29 -13.95 -31.59
N MET A 198 -8.07 -14.22 -32.06
CA MET A 198 -6.95 -14.59 -31.21
C MET A 198 -6.46 -13.41 -30.37
N VAL A 199 -6.57 -12.18 -30.87
CA VAL A 199 -6.28 -10.97 -30.06
C VAL A 199 -7.20 -10.89 -28.84
N GLN A 200 -8.50 -11.16 -29.00
CA GLN A 200 -9.46 -11.15 -27.90
C GLN A 200 -9.23 -12.30 -26.90
N LEU A 201 -8.93 -13.50 -27.39
CA LEU A 201 -8.68 -14.69 -26.57
C LEU A 201 -7.31 -14.71 -25.88
N LYS A 202 -6.33 -13.97 -26.41
CA LYS A 202 -4.97 -13.89 -25.88
C LYS A 202 -4.95 -13.62 -24.36
N GLY A 203 -5.76 -12.67 -23.91
CA GLY A 203 -5.89 -12.33 -22.48
C GLY A 203 -6.37 -13.51 -21.64
N SER A 204 -7.38 -14.24 -22.12
CA SER A 204 -7.92 -15.42 -21.42
C SER A 204 -6.94 -16.60 -21.41
N ILE A 205 -6.25 -16.86 -22.52
CA ILE A 205 -5.27 -17.96 -22.62
C ILE A 205 -4.10 -17.71 -21.67
N LEU A 206 -3.48 -16.53 -21.76
CA LEU A 206 -2.35 -16.15 -20.91
C LEU A 206 -2.77 -16.06 -19.44
N GLY A 207 -3.92 -15.43 -19.17
CA GLY A 207 -4.45 -15.27 -17.82
C GLY A 207 -4.72 -16.62 -17.16
N THR A 208 -5.31 -17.57 -17.89
CA THR A 208 -5.55 -18.94 -17.39
C THR A 208 -4.25 -19.67 -17.12
N LEU A 209 -3.26 -19.58 -18.03
CA LEU A 209 -1.96 -20.23 -17.84
C LEU A 209 -1.23 -19.70 -16.61
N VAL A 210 -1.15 -18.38 -16.46
CA VAL A 210 -0.54 -17.72 -15.29
C VAL A 210 -1.27 -18.12 -14.01
N ALA A 211 -2.60 -18.04 -14.01
CA ALA A 211 -3.41 -18.37 -12.86
C ALA A 211 -3.28 -19.85 -12.46
N ALA A 212 -3.19 -20.76 -13.43
CA ALA A 212 -2.97 -22.18 -13.18
C ALA A 212 -1.61 -22.44 -12.52
N VAL A 213 -0.53 -21.80 -12.99
CA VAL A 213 0.79 -21.92 -12.37
C VAL A 213 0.79 -21.41 -10.93
N ILE A 214 0.16 -20.26 -10.67
CA ILE A 214 0.02 -19.71 -9.31
C ILE A 214 -0.86 -20.63 -8.44
N LEU A 215 -1.94 -21.19 -9.01
CA LEU A 215 -2.83 -22.11 -8.30
C LEU A 215 -2.09 -23.39 -7.89
N LEU A 216 -1.26 -23.94 -8.79
CA LEU A 216 -0.44 -25.10 -8.48
C LEU A 216 0.55 -24.82 -7.34
N ASP A 217 1.18 -23.63 -7.32
CA ASP A 217 2.01 -23.22 -6.18
C ASP A 217 1.19 -23.09 -4.89
N ALA A 218 0.00 -22.51 -4.95
CA ALA A 218 -0.89 -22.37 -3.79
C ALA A 218 -1.34 -23.73 -3.22
N LEU A 219 -1.69 -24.68 -4.08
CA LEU A 219 -2.22 -25.98 -3.68
C LEU A 219 -1.12 -26.98 -3.30
N LEU A 220 -0.08 -27.10 -4.12
CA LEU A 220 0.95 -28.13 -3.97
C LEU A 220 2.14 -27.67 -3.11
N ASN A 221 2.50 -26.39 -3.21
CA ASN A 221 3.65 -25.81 -2.51
C ASN A 221 3.26 -24.79 -1.43
N ARG A 222 1.95 -24.72 -1.09
CA ARG A 222 1.39 -23.81 -0.07
C ARG A 222 1.79 -22.34 -0.28
N GLY A 223 1.89 -21.90 -1.52
CA GLY A 223 2.25 -20.53 -1.87
C GLY A 223 3.69 -20.14 -1.55
N ARG A 224 4.58 -21.10 -1.28
CA ARG A 224 5.97 -20.83 -0.87
C ARG A 224 6.81 -20.20 -1.98
N TYR A 225 6.38 -20.26 -3.23
CA TYR A 225 7.06 -19.58 -4.33
C TYR A 225 6.41 -18.23 -4.66
N PHE A 226 5.28 -18.20 -5.36
CA PHE A 226 4.66 -16.96 -5.83
C PHE A 226 4.06 -16.16 -4.69
N GLY A 227 3.29 -16.81 -3.82
CA GLY A 227 2.67 -16.16 -2.66
C GLY A 227 3.70 -15.51 -1.73
N ALA A 228 4.75 -16.25 -1.39
CA ALA A 228 5.80 -15.77 -0.49
C ALA A 228 6.62 -14.64 -1.11
N ARG A 229 6.79 -14.64 -2.43
CA ARG A 229 7.47 -13.56 -3.16
C ARG A 229 6.61 -12.31 -3.26
N LEU A 230 5.33 -12.45 -3.55
CA LEU A 230 4.40 -11.31 -3.59
C LEU A 230 4.19 -10.68 -2.21
N ALA A 231 4.15 -11.50 -1.15
CA ALA A 231 4.12 -11.02 0.22
C ALA A 231 5.32 -10.15 0.60
N ARG A 232 6.46 -10.26 -0.11
CA ARG A 232 7.65 -9.42 0.15
C ARG A 232 7.40 -7.94 -0.11
N TYR A 233 6.50 -7.62 -1.04
CA TYR A 233 6.13 -6.25 -1.40
C TYR A 233 5.06 -5.66 -0.47
N MET A 234 4.42 -6.50 0.37
CA MET A 234 3.38 -6.08 1.31
C MET A 234 4.00 -5.74 2.68
N VAL A 235 4.78 -4.66 2.74
CA VAL A 235 5.38 -4.17 4.00
C VAL A 235 4.29 -3.61 4.90
N GLY A 236 4.29 -3.98 6.19
CA GLY A 236 3.30 -3.53 7.16
C GLY A 236 1.92 -4.21 7.07
N MET A 237 1.73 -5.20 6.19
CA MET A 237 0.52 -6.01 6.14
C MET A 237 0.86 -7.50 6.32
N PRO A 238 0.52 -8.11 7.46
CA PRO A 238 0.72 -9.54 7.66
C PRO A 238 -0.24 -10.30 6.72
N VAL A 239 0.33 -11.06 5.79
CA VAL A 239 -0.40 -11.84 4.81
C VAL A 239 0.08 -13.29 4.81
N ASP A 240 -0.87 -14.21 4.72
CA ASP A 240 -0.61 -15.63 4.51
C ASP A 240 -0.24 -15.87 3.03
N PRO A 241 0.98 -16.36 2.73
CA PRO A 241 1.43 -16.61 1.36
C PRO A 241 0.53 -17.56 0.56
N GLN A 242 -0.01 -18.60 1.20
CA GLN A 242 -0.86 -19.58 0.55
C GLN A 242 -2.19 -18.95 0.15
N ARG A 243 -2.81 -18.20 1.08
CA ARG A 243 -4.07 -17.51 0.82
C ARG A 243 -3.90 -16.41 -0.23
N LEU A 244 -2.78 -15.69 -0.20
CA LEU A 244 -2.46 -14.68 -1.21
C LEU A 244 -2.37 -15.31 -2.61
N ALA A 245 -1.58 -16.40 -2.75
CA ALA A 245 -1.44 -17.10 -4.02
C ALA A 245 -2.79 -17.66 -4.52
N LEU A 246 -3.57 -18.27 -3.63
CA LEU A 246 -4.89 -18.81 -3.97
C LEU A 246 -5.87 -17.72 -4.42
N GLY A 247 -5.92 -16.60 -3.68
CA GLY A 247 -6.77 -15.47 -4.05
C GLY A 247 -6.40 -14.87 -5.41
N LEU A 248 -5.10 -14.71 -5.69
CA LEU A 248 -4.62 -14.22 -6.98
C LEU A 248 -4.89 -15.20 -8.13
N ALA A 249 -4.75 -16.50 -7.89
CA ALA A 249 -5.10 -17.52 -8.88
C ALA A 249 -6.60 -17.51 -9.20
N VAL A 250 -7.46 -17.49 -8.18
CA VAL A 250 -8.92 -17.43 -8.37
C VAL A 250 -9.31 -16.15 -9.10
N MET A 251 -8.75 -15.00 -8.70
CA MET A 251 -8.95 -13.73 -9.41
C MET A 251 -8.53 -13.84 -10.88
N GLY A 252 -7.34 -14.38 -11.17
CA GLY A 252 -6.86 -14.56 -12.54
C GLY A 252 -7.76 -15.46 -13.38
N LEU A 253 -8.25 -16.57 -12.83
CA LEU A 253 -9.22 -17.45 -13.49
C LEU A 253 -10.57 -16.76 -13.73
N CYS A 254 -11.07 -16.00 -12.76
CA CYS A 254 -12.30 -15.21 -12.91
C CYS A 254 -12.16 -14.19 -14.03
N MET A 255 -11.08 -13.40 -14.04
CA MET A 255 -10.82 -12.39 -15.06
C MET A 255 -10.67 -13.03 -16.45
N ALA A 256 -9.91 -14.13 -16.55
CA ALA A 256 -9.76 -14.87 -17.80
C ALA A 256 -11.09 -15.44 -18.31
N GLY A 257 -11.92 -15.98 -17.41
CA GLY A 257 -13.25 -16.49 -17.71
C GLY A 257 -14.23 -15.41 -18.15
N LEU A 258 -14.22 -14.25 -17.49
CA LEU A 258 -15.05 -13.10 -17.87
C LEU A 258 -14.64 -12.55 -19.24
N ASN A 259 -13.34 -12.43 -19.52
CA ASN A 259 -12.90 -12.02 -20.86
C ASN A 259 -13.29 -13.06 -21.93
N LEU A 260 -13.27 -14.36 -21.60
CA LEU A 260 -13.72 -15.41 -22.52
C LEU A 260 -15.22 -15.29 -22.81
N LEU A 261 -16.04 -15.08 -21.77
CA LEU A 261 -17.48 -14.86 -21.90
C LEU A 261 -17.77 -13.59 -22.70
N ALA A 262 -17.07 -12.49 -22.41
CA ALA A 262 -17.18 -11.24 -23.15
C ALA A 262 -16.86 -11.44 -24.64
N THR A 263 -15.83 -12.23 -24.96
CA THR A 263 -15.44 -12.59 -26.33
C THR A 263 -16.51 -13.42 -27.05
N GLN A 264 -17.26 -14.26 -26.33
CA GLN A 264 -18.30 -15.11 -26.91
C GLN A 264 -19.65 -14.40 -27.05
N LEU A 265 -19.97 -13.49 -26.13
CA LEU A 265 -21.31 -12.92 -25.99
C LEU A 265 -21.43 -11.49 -26.53
N LEU A 266 -20.33 -10.74 -26.62
CA LEU A 266 -20.33 -9.35 -27.04
C LEU A 266 -19.84 -9.19 -28.49
N SER A 267 -20.31 -8.13 -29.15
CA SER A 267 -19.67 -7.63 -30.36
C SER A 267 -18.32 -6.99 -30.02
N LYS A 268 -17.47 -6.79 -31.04
CA LYS A 268 -16.12 -6.23 -30.90
C LYS A 268 -16.11 -4.87 -30.18
N ASP A 269 -17.01 -3.98 -30.55
CA ASP A 269 -17.07 -2.63 -29.96
C ASP A 269 -17.46 -2.69 -28.48
N HIS A 270 -18.42 -3.56 -28.12
CA HIS A 270 -18.80 -3.78 -26.73
C HIS A 270 -17.72 -4.50 -25.93
N TRP A 271 -16.96 -5.42 -26.54
CA TRP A 271 -15.80 -6.05 -25.91
C TRP A 271 -14.68 -5.03 -25.60
N LEU A 272 -14.44 -4.07 -26.50
CA LEU A 272 -13.51 -2.96 -26.28
C LEU A 272 -13.95 -2.07 -25.12
N VAL A 273 -15.24 -1.76 -25.03
CA VAL A 273 -15.82 -1.02 -23.89
C VAL A 273 -15.64 -1.82 -22.59
N TYR A 274 -15.92 -3.13 -22.60
CA TYR A 274 -15.72 -4.01 -21.45
C TYR A 274 -14.27 -4.01 -20.97
N THR A 275 -13.31 -4.27 -21.86
CA THR A 275 -11.88 -4.36 -21.50
C THR A 275 -11.31 -3.02 -21.03
N THR A 276 -11.84 -1.91 -21.52
CA THR A 276 -11.37 -0.56 -21.16
C THR A 276 -11.96 -0.08 -19.84
N PHE A 277 -13.28 -0.25 -19.64
CA PHE A 277 -14.01 0.42 -18.55
C PHE A 277 -14.51 -0.51 -17.45
N VAL A 278 -14.64 -1.81 -17.71
CA VAL A 278 -15.19 -2.78 -16.74
C VAL A 278 -14.08 -3.63 -16.15
N ASP A 279 -13.18 -4.12 -16.99
CA ASP A 279 -12.14 -5.08 -16.60
C ASP A 279 -11.21 -4.53 -15.52
N ALA A 280 -10.66 -3.32 -15.70
CA ALA A 280 -9.74 -2.71 -14.74
C ALA A 280 -10.38 -2.39 -13.37
N PRO A 281 -11.56 -1.74 -13.29
CA PRO A 281 -12.24 -1.54 -12.00
C PRO A 281 -12.62 -2.85 -11.31
N LEU A 282 -13.05 -3.85 -12.07
CA LEU A 282 -13.38 -5.16 -11.52
C LEU A 282 -12.13 -5.86 -10.94
N ALA A 283 -11.02 -5.84 -11.68
CA ALA A 283 -9.74 -6.37 -11.21
C ALA A 283 -9.32 -5.71 -9.89
N LEU A 284 -9.49 -4.38 -9.78
CA LEU A 284 -9.19 -3.64 -8.56
C LEU A 284 -10.07 -4.10 -7.38
N LEU A 285 -11.38 -4.22 -7.58
CA LEU A 285 -12.31 -4.68 -6.54
C LEU A 285 -11.99 -6.10 -6.08
N LEU A 286 -11.73 -7.01 -7.02
CA LEU A 286 -11.32 -8.38 -6.70
C LEU A 286 -9.98 -8.40 -5.95
N MET A 287 -9.02 -7.57 -6.34
CA MET A 287 -7.74 -7.45 -5.65
C MET A 287 -7.90 -6.99 -4.20
N LEU A 288 -8.78 -6.03 -3.93
CA LEU A 288 -9.12 -5.64 -2.55
C LEU A 288 -9.72 -6.81 -1.76
N GLY A 289 -10.58 -7.61 -2.40
CA GLY A 289 -11.11 -8.86 -1.85
C GLY A 289 -10.02 -9.87 -1.54
N VAL A 290 -9.05 -10.05 -2.45
CA VAL A 290 -7.88 -10.92 -2.26
C VAL A 290 -7.04 -10.47 -1.08
N PHE A 291 -6.73 -9.18 -0.95
CA PHE A 291 -5.97 -8.67 0.19
C PHE A 291 -6.70 -8.88 1.51
N ARG A 292 -8.03 -8.70 1.53
CA ARG A 292 -8.84 -8.98 2.72
C ARG A 292 -8.80 -10.48 3.08
N PHE A 293 -8.90 -11.37 2.09
CA PHE A 293 -8.83 -12.82 2.28
C PHE A 293 -7.44 -13.30 2.72
N ALA A 294 -6.38 -12.69 2.19
CA ALA A 294 -5.00 -13.07 2.43
C ALA A 294 -4.46 -12.61 3.79
N ARG A 295 -5.15 -11.71 4.51
CA ARG A 295 -4.72 -11.27 5.84
C ARG A 295 -4.59 -12.44 6.79
N SER A 296 -3.39 -12.61 7.35
CA SER A 296 -3.18 -13.48 8.51
C SER A 296 -3.56 -12.69 9.75
N GLY A 297 -4.54 -13.19 10.50
CA GLY A 297 -4.94 -12.64 11.79
C GLY A 297 -3.87 -12.85 12.86
#